data_AF-A0A353ZSW6-F1
#
_entry.id   AF-A0A353ZSW6-F1
#
_cell.length_a   1.000
_cell.length_b   1.000
_cell.length_c   1.000
_cell.angle_alpha   90.00
_cell.angle_beta   90.00
_cell.angle_gamma   90.00
#
_symmetry.space_group_name_H-M   'P 1'
#
loop_
_entity.id
_entity.type
_entity.pdbx_description
1 polymer ?
#
loop_
_entity_poly.entity_id
_entity_poly.type
_entity_poly.pdbx_seq_one_letter_code
_entity_poly.pdbx_strand_id
1 'polypeptide(L)'
;EEGLIPVAAQLAQQHVVVVAAVRDPMLGQMLRDRENAAGVFRAAAAERVLLERAAVSAELRHHGVEVVDAEPHQLPPQLADMYIRLKAAGRL
;
A
#
# COMPACT_ATOMS: atom_id res chain seq x y z
N GLU A 1 5.01 9.52 20.00
CA GLU A 1 5.01 9.72 18.54
C GLU A 1 3.76 9.02 18.00
N GLU A 2 2.79 9.76 17.49
CA GLU A 2 1.57 9.15 16.93
C GLU A 2 1.88 8.51 15.58
N GLY A 3 1.50 7.23 15.41
CA GLY A 3 1.63 6.53 14.14
C GLY A 3 0.65 7.06 13.09
N LEU A 4 0.94 6.82 11.82
CA LEU A 4 0.11 7.28 10.70
C LEU A 4 -1.34 6.75 10.75
N ILE A 5 -1.55 5.53 11.25
CA ILE A 5 -2.86 4.86 11.23
C ILE A 5 -3.89 5.59 12.11
N PRO A 6 -3.65 5.87 13.41
CA PRO A 6 -4.59 6.64 14.22
C PRO A 6 -5.00 7.99 13.61
N VAL A 7 -4.02 8.73 13.06
CA VAL A 7 -4.26 10.05 12.46
C VAL A 7 -5.10 9.93 11.18
N ALA A 8 -4.75 9.01 10.30
CA ALA A 8 -5.50 8.76 9.07
C ALA A 8 -6.94 8.27 9.37
N ALA A 9 -7.10 7.40 10.37
CA ALA A 9 -8.40 6.92 10.81
C ALA A 9 -9.27 8.05 11.38
N GLN A 10 -8.69 8.98 12.15
CA GLN A 10 -9.40 10.14 12.66
C GLN A 10 -9.85 11.08 11.51
N LEU A 11 -8.98 11.37 10.56
CA LEU A 11 -9.32 12.20 9.39
C LEU A 11 -10.42 11.55 8.54
N ALA A 12 -10.39 10.22 8.38
CA ALA A 12 -11.35 9.46 7.60
C ALA A 12 -12.80 9.54 8.15
N GLN A 13 -12.99 9.95 9.41
CA GLN A 13 -14.32 10.16 9.98
C GLN A 13 -15.07 11.33 9.35
N GLN A 14 -14.35 12.32 8.81
CA GLN A 14 -14.93 13.57 8.30
C GLN A 14 -14.50 13.89 6.87
N HIS A 15 -13.48 13.21 6.35
CA HIS A 15 -12.90 13.49 5.04
C HIS A 15 -12.68 12.21 4.24
N VAL A 16 -12.67 12.35 2.92
CA VAL A 16 -12.14 11.31 2.05
C VAL A 16 -10.61 11.36 2.12
N VAL A 17 -10.03 10.36 2.78
CA VAL A 17 -8.58 10.22 2.91
C VAL A 17 -8.08 9.17 1.94
N VAL A 18 -7.06 9.53 1.16
CA VAL A 18 -6.36 8.62 0.24
C VAL A 18 -4.90 8.54 0.65
N VAL A 19 -4.40 7.32 0.86
CA VAL A 19 -2.98 7.03 1.08
C VAL A 19 -2.41 6.39 -0.17
N ALA A 20 -1.42 7.06 -0.78
CA ALA A 20 -0.65 6.54 -1.89
C ALA A 20 0.72 6.08 -1.39
N ALA A 21 0.99 4.78 -1.50
CA ALA A 21 2.25 4.17 -1.09
C ALA A 21 2.98 3.61 -2.31
N VAL A 22 4.28 3.91 -2.42
CA VAL A 22 5.14 3.34 -3.45
C VAL A 22 5.70 2.01 -2.95
N ARG A 23 5.51 0.94 -3.73
CA ARG A 23 6.09 -0.38 -3.49
C ARG A 23 7.45 -0.49 -4.17
N ASP A 24 8.46 -0.93 -3.42
CA ASP A 24 9.80 -1.15 -3.97
C ASP A 24 9.78 -2.35 -4.95
N PRO A 25 10.09 -2.16 -6.25
CA PRO A 25 10.13 -3.25 -7.22
C PRO A 25 11.22 -4.29 -6.92
N MET A 26 12.25 -3.95 -6.14
CA MET A 26 13.26 -4.91 -5.70
C MET A 26 12.67 -6.04 -4.88
N LEU A 27 11.63 -5.78 -4.06
CA LEU A 27 10.98 -6.83 -3.27
C LEU A 27 10.38 -7.92 -4.16
N GLY A 28 9.76 -7.53 -5.28
CA GLY A 28 9.24 -8.48 -6.27
C GLY A 28 10.34 -9.29 -6.96
N GLN A 29 11.53 -8.71 -7.14
CA GLN A 29 12.70 -9.40 -7.69
C GLN A 29 13.29 -10.39 -6.68
N MET A 30 13.44 -9.97 -5.41
CA MET A 30 13.96 -10.80 -4.33
C MET A 30 13.10 -12.03 -4.07
N LEU A 31 11.77 -11.95 -4.22
CA LEU A 31 10.89 -13.12 -4.11
C LEU A 31 11.22 -14.25 -5.10
N ARG A 32 11.79 -13.90 -6.27
CA ARG A 32 12.10 -14.84 -7.35
C ARG A 32 13.50 -15.45 -7.23
N ASP A 33 14.40 -14.82 -6.49
CA ASP A 33 15.77 -15.31 -6.27
C ASP A 33 15.77 -16.41 -5.20
N ARG A 34 15.64 -17.66 -5.62
CA ARG A 34 15.60 -18.86 -4.75
C ARG A 34 16.69 -19.89 -5.08
N GLU A 35 17.72 -19.48 -5.81
CA GLU A 35 18.71 -20.40 -6.39
C GLU A 35 19.73 -20.93 -5.37
N ASN A 36 19.90 -20.23 -4.25
CA ASN A 36 20.76 -20.67 -3.14
C ASN A 36 20.17 -20.28 -1.78
N ALA A 37 20.77 -20.79 -0.71
CA ALA A 37 20.30 -20.55 0.66
C ALA A 37 20.18 -19.04 0.98
N ALA A 38 21.15 -18.23 0.60
CA ALA A 38 21.10 -16.78 0.80
C ALA A 38 19.95 -16.11 0.03
N GLY A 39 19.69 -16.56 -1.21
CA GLY A 39 18.54 -16.14 -2.02
C GLY A 39 17.21 -16.47 -1.33
N VAL A 40 17.04 -17.71 -0.85
CA VAL A 40 15.84 -18.13 -0.11
C VAL A 40 15.60 -17.26 1.13
N PHE A 41 16.65 -16.95 1.91
CA PHE A 41 16.51 -16.05 3.06
C PHE A 41 16.11 -14.63 2.63
N ARG A 42 16.68 -14.09 1.56
CA ARG A 42 16.28 -12.78 1.00
C ARG A 42 14.83 -12.79 0.52
N ALA A 43 14.39 -13.85 -0.15
CA ALA A 43 13.02 -14.01 -0.61
C ALA A 43 12.04 -14.03 0.56
N ALA A 44 12.35 -14.77 1.63
CA ALA A 44 11.53 -14.80 2.85
C ALA A 44 11.45 -13.43 3.54
N ALA A 45 12.56 -12.70 3.62
CA ALA A 45 12.56 -11.34 4.16
C ALA A 45 11.70 -10.38 3.30
N ALA A 46 11.80 -10.46 1.97
CA ALA A 46 10.98 -9.67 1.06
C ALA A 46 9.49 -10.01 1.19
N GLU A 47 9.14 -11.29 1.32
CA GLU A 47 7.77 -11.75 1.57
C GLU A 47 7.21 -11.18 2.87
N ARG A 48 8.01 -11.20 3.95
CA ARG A 48 7.62 -10.62 5.24
C ARG A 48 7.29 -9.13 5.12
N VAL A 49 8.14 -8.36 4.44
CA VAL A 49 7.90 -6.92 4.20
C VAL A 49 6.61 -6.69 3.41
N LEU A 50 6.35 -7.50 2.38
CA LEU A 50 5.12 -7.39 1.59
C LEU A 50 3.87 -7.72 2.42
N LEU A 51 3.95 -8.73 3.30
CA LEU A 51 2.85 -9.09 4.20
C LEU A 51 2.57 -7.99 5.23
N GLU A 52 3.60 -7.40 5.82
CA GLU A 52 3.45 -6.28 6.76
C GLU A 52 2.79 -5.07 6.10
N ARG A 53 3.21 -4.72 4.88
CA ARG A 53 2.57 -3.65 4.09
C ARG A 53 1.13 -3.97 3.74
N ALA A 54 0.83 -5.21 3.37
CA ALA A 54 -0.53 -5.65 3.09
C ALA A 54 -1.42 -5.56 4.33
N ALA A 55 -0.90 -5.91 5.51
CA ALA A 55 -1.60 -5.79 6.79
C ALA A 55 -1.92 -4.32 7.12
N VAL A 56 -0.94 -3.42 7.03
CA VAL A 56 -1.15 -1.97 7.24
C VAL A 56 -2.17 -1.41 6.25
N SER A 57 -2.10 -1.81 4.98
CA SER A 57 -3.05 -1.37 3.96
C SER A 57 -4.46 -1.88 4.23
N ALA A 58 -4.60 -3.10 4.76
CA ALA A 58 -5.90 -3.66 5.15
C ALA A 58 -6.47 -2.93 6.36
N GLU A 59 -5.63 -2.61 7.36
CA GLU A 59 -6.02 -1.86 8.55
C GLU A 59 -6.49 -0.43 8.21
N LEU A 60 -5.76 0.29 7.37
CA LEU A 60 -6.18 1.61 6.87
C LEU A 60 -7.53 1.53 6.15
N ARG A 61 -7.73 0.55 5.27
CA ARG A 61 -9.01 0.35 4.57
C ARG A 61 -10.15 0.00 5.52
N HIS A 62 -9.88 -0.77 6.58
CA HIS A 62 -10.85 -1.08 7.62
C HIS A 62 -11.35 0.20 8.31
N HIS A 63 -10.49 1.21 8.45
CA HIS A 63 -10.84 2.53 8.97
C HIS A 63 -11.39 3.52 7.92
N GLY A 64 -11.76 3.04 6.71
CA GLY A 64 -12.38 3.87 5.68
C GLY A 64 -11.40 4.72 4.85
N VAL A 65 -10.09 4.51 5.02
CA VAL A 65 -9.05 5.15 4.20
C VAL A 65 -8.91 4.41 2.86
N GLU A 66 -8.93 5.14 1.75
CA GLU A 66 -8.62 4.57 0.45
C GLU A 66 -7.10 4.39 0.32
N VAL A 67 -6.63 3.21 -0.08
CA VAL A 67 -5.20 2.93 -0.19
C VAL A 67 -4.84 2.46 -1.60
N VAL A 68 -3.87 3.15 -2.21
CA VAL A 68 -3.22 2.76 -3.47
C VAL A 68 -1.77 2.39 -3.15
N ASP A 69 -1.44 1.10 -3.16
CA ASP A 69 -0.07 0.60 -2.99
C ASP A 69 0.40 -0.05 -4.28
N ALA A 70 1.31 0.61 -5.00
CA ALA A 70 1.72 0.20 -6.34
C ALA A 70 3.19 0.52 -6.61
N GLU A 71 3.79 -0.14 -7.58
CA GLU A 71 5.15 0.17 -8.03
C GLU A 71 5.22 1.59 -8.65
N PRO A 72 6.40 2.25 -8.70
CA PRO A 72 6.52 3.65 -9.08
C PRO A 72 5.86 4.02 -10.42
N HIS A 73 5.94 3.13 -11.41
CA HIS A 73 5.38 3.37 -12.74
C HIS A 73 3.86 3.14 -12.81
N GLN A 74 3.30 2.39 -11.86
CA GLN A 74 1.88 2.06 -11.79
C GLN A 74 1.11 2.98 -10.85
N LEU A 75 1.80 3.61 -9.90
CA LEU A 75 1.16 4.44 -8.89
C LEU A 75 0.42 5.66 -9.49
N PRO A 76 1.02 6.47 -10.40
CA PRO A 76 0.32 7.63 -10.96
C PRO A 76 -0.99 7.28 -11.67
N PRO A 77 -1.05 6.32 -12.62
CA PRO A 77 -2.31 5.99 -13.28
C PRO A 77 -3.34 5.40 -12.30
N GLN A 78 -2.93 4.53 -11.37
CA GLN A 78 -3.87 3.97 -10.39
C GLN A 78 -4.45 5.02 -9.43
N LEU A 79 -3.65 6.02 -9.06
CA LEU A 79 -4.12 7.13 -8.23
C LEU A 79 -5.11 8.02 -9.00
N ALA A 80 -4.87 8.26 -10.29
CA ALA A 80 -5.82 8.96 -11.15
C ALA A 80 -7.14 8.19 -11.28
N ASP A 81 -7.09 6.88 -11.48
CA ASP A 81 -8.29 6.02 -11.54
C ASP A 81 -9.06 6.03 -10.22
N MET A 82 -8.37 6.03 -9.08
CA MET A 82 -8.99 6.18 -7.76
C MET A 82 -9.73 7.52 -7.66
N TYR A 83 -9.09 8.63 -8.03
CA TYR A 83 -9.71 9.95 -8.03
C TYR A 83 -10.97 9.98 -8.91
N ILE A 84 -10.90 9.47 -10.14
CA ILE A 84 -12.04 9.43 -11.07
C ILE A 84 -13.19 8.63 -10.45
N ARG A 85 -12.90 7.48 -9.84
CA ARG A 85 -13.90 6.63 -9.18
C ARG A 85 -14.59 7.34 -8.01
N LEU A 86 -13.81 8.03 -7.17
CA LEU A 86 -14.33 8.78 -6.04
C LEU A 86 -15.23 9.93 -6.48
N LYS A 87 -14.83 10.66 -7.52
CA LYS A 87 -15.63 11.72 -8.13
C LYS A 87 -16.93 11.19 -8.76
N ALA A 88 -16.84 10.08 -9.52
CA ALA A 88 -18.02 9.46 -10.12
C ALA A 88 -19.01 8.94 -9.07
N ALA A 89 -18.54 8.56 -7.89
CA ALA A 89 -19.37 8.14 -6.76
C ALA A 89 -19.96 9.32 -5.95
N GLY A 90 -19.70 10.58 -6.32
CA GLY A 90 -20.14 11.76 -5.57
C GLY A 90 -19.49 11.91 -4.19
N ARG A 91 -18.35 11.24 -3.96
CA ARG A 91 -17.56 11.32 -2.72
C ARG A 91 -16.53 12.46 -2.74
N LEU A 92 -16.30 13.06 -3.90
CA LEU A 92 -15.46 14.24 -4.15
C LEU A 92 -16.27 15.27 -4.95
#